data_AF-A0A2W5QV90-F1
#
_entry.id   AF-A0A2W5QV90-F1
#
_cell.length_a   1.000
_cell.length_b   1.000
_cell.length_c   1.000
_cell.angle_alpha   90.00
_cell.angle_beta   90.00
_cell.angle_gamma   90.00
#
_symmetry.space_group_name_H-M   'P 1'
#
loop_
_entity.id
_entity.type
_entity.pdbx_description
1 polymer ?
#
loop_
_entity_poly.entity_id
_entity_poly.type
_entity_poly.pdbx_seq_one_letter_code
_entity_poly.pdbx_strand_id
1 'polypeptide(L)'
;MVIRLALLLCLLAGSAHGESLRLVLPDTRPMASEMIPLTIRGEYTRQIALETLTFPNSEDYDWMQLSRDQWRNEEIAGRTVRVFERRIGIFPRHAGALTLGPVAHHLTVVGSNNLREPLTVEAPSITLTVAPFPAESSPLAARSLTVEDELSAKPGALRDGETLVRRVTLKADGALPHLLPPRPSMREPWLITFAAPERREMQPTPDGPLTTVTWEWHLRPKTGEPGVLPAVAIPWFDTTSRQMRTAEIPAIPFGYASFHDNATGTERLPAGQVGAALLALATGVTAGLALAFAGLSPRRKADIRRFVQRLRFLIPPRRALLRVAATGDLSALRREAERYLRRRRDLGLSVTGRETALLDAALYDRPGHAPPLDPKAAVGAIFRHR
;
A
#
# COMPACT_ATOMS: atom_id res chain seq x y z
N MET A 1 -14.60 20.57 -28.57
CA MET A 1 -15.80 19.76 -28.88
C MET A 1 -15.69 19.37 -30.36
N VAL A 2 -15.12 18.21 -30.66
CA VAL A 2 -14.81 17.79 -32.04
C VAL A 2 -15.76 16.66 -32.40
N ILE A 3 -16.80 16.99 -33.16
CA ILE A 3 -17.72 16.03 -33.77
C ILE A 3 -16.92 15.31 -34.86
N ARG A 4 -16.53 14.05 -34.61
CA ARG A 4 -15.88 13.21 -35.62
C ARG A 4 -16.95 12.57 -36.48
N LEU A 5 -16.99 13.02 -37.73
CA LEU A 5 -17.78 12.51 -38.83
C LEU A 5 -17.44 11.02 -39.07
N ALA A 6 -18.41 10.12 -38.87
CA ALA A 6 -18.25 8.70 -39.17
C ALA A 6 -18.20 8.52 -40.69
N LEU A 7 -17.15 7.89 -41.20
CA LEU A 7 -17.01 7.58 -42.63
C LEU A 7 -17.87 6.36 -42.96
N LEU A 8 -18.91 6.58 -43.74
CA LEU A 8 -19.88 5.57 -44.16
C LEU A 8 -19.30 4.81 -45.36
N LEU A 9 -18.82 3.58 -45.17
CA LEU A 9 -18.38 2.75 -46.30
C LEU A 9 -19.60 2.11 -46.99
N CYS A 10 -20.26 2.88 -47.87
CA CYS A 10 -21.34 2.39 -48.72
C CYS A 10 -20.79 1.59 -49.90
N LEU A 11 -20.63 0.29 -49.74
CA LEU A 11 -20.55 -0.62 -50.89
C LEU A 11 -21.95 -0.78 -51.49
N LEU A 12 -22.30 0.15 -52.40
CA LEU A 12 -23.49 0.09 -53.22
C LEU A 12 -23.31 -0.94 -54.35
N ALA A 13 -23.63 -2.20 -54.04
CA ALA A 13 -24.02 -3.15 -55.08
C ALA A 13 -25.52 -2.94 -55.35
N GLY A 14 -25.84 -2.41 -56.53
CA GLY A 14 -27.21 -2.23 -56.97
C GLY A 14 -27.90 -3.57 -57.22
N SER A 15 -29.06 -3.74 -56.59
CA SER A 15 -30.13 -4.64 -57.06
C SER A 15 -31.47 -4.10 -56.55
N ALA A 16 -32.53 -4.41 -57.31
CA ALA A 16 -33.88 -3.85 -57.26
C ALA A 16 -34.45 -3.56 -55.86
N HIS A 17 -35.31 -2.54 -55.76
CA HIS A 17 -35.99 -2.06 -54.55
C HIS A 17 -36.98 -3.10 -53.97
N GLY A 18 -36.43 -4.18 -53.41
CA GLY A 18 -37.11 -5.22 -52.63
C GLY A 18 -36.65 -5.21 -51.18
N GLU A 19 -37.13 -6.17 -50.39
CA GLU A 19 -36.70 -6.32 -49.00
C GLU A 19 -35.19 -6.53 -48.90
N SER A 20 -34.54 -5.91 -47.92
CA SER A 20 -33.09 -6.04 -47.74
C SER A 20 -32.70 -6.28 -46.30
N LEU A 21 -31.59 -6.99 -46.11
CA LEU A 21 -30.97 -7.24 -44.81
C LEU A 21 -29.48 -6.90 -44.93
N ARG A 22 -28.95 -6.13 -43.98
CA ARG A 22 -27.56 -5.67 -43.99
C ARG A 22 -26.96 -5.77 -42.59
N LEU A 23 -25.66 -6.05 -42.55
CA LEU A 23 -24.84 -6.04 -41.35
C LEU A 23 -24.12 -4.68 -41.28
N VAL A 24 -24.37 -3.92 -40.22
CA VAL A 24 -23.81 -2.58 -40.01
C VAL A 24 -22.82 -2.63 -38.85
N LEU A 25 -21.55 -2.43 -39.17
CA LEU A 25 -20.43 -2.40 -38.23
C LEU A 25 -19.90 -0.97 -38.08
N PRO A 26 -19.37 -0.58 -36.91
CA PRO A 26 -18.62 0.66 -36.77
C PRO A 26 -17.26 0.56 -37.49
N ASP A 27 -16.77 1.68 -37.98
CA ASP A 27 -15.41 1.78 -38.54
C ASP A 27 -14.37 1.72 -37.42
N THR A 28 -14.00 0.50 -37.04
CA THR A 28 -13.07 0.22 -35.95
C THR A 28 -12.16 -0.95 -36.33
N ARG A 29 -10.96 -0.98 -35.73
CA ARG A 29 -10.03 -2.11 -35.83
C ARG A 29 -10.10 -2.93 -34.55
N PRO A 30 -10.96 -3.95 -34.49
CA PRO A 30 -11.17 -4.68 -33.26
C PRO A 30 -9.96 -5.52 -32.92
N MET A 31 -9.80 -5.80 -31.63
CA MET A 31 -8.75 -6.67 -31.11
C MET A 31 -9.33 -7.98 -30.60
N ALA A 32 -8.49 -9.00 -30.42
CA ALA A 32 -8.91 -10.24 -29.77
C ALA A 32 -9.54 -9.95 -28.40
N SER A 33 -10.65 -10.65 -28.10
CA SER A 33 -11.51 -10.44 -26.91
C SER A 33 -12.23 -9.09 -26.83
N GLU A 34 -12.10 -8.18 -27.81
CA GLU A 34 -12.85 -6.93 -27.84
C GLU A 34 -14.26 -7.15 -28.40
N MET A 35 -15.28 -6.69 -27.68
CA MET A 35 -16.65 -6.71 -28.17
C MET A 35 -16.81 -5.79 -29.39
N ILE A 36 -17.23 -6.37 -30.52
CA ILE A 36 -17.60 -5.67 -31.74
C ILE A 36 -19.12 -5.47 -31.73
N PRO A 37 -19.64 -4.25 -31.60
CA PRO A 37 -21.06 -4.02 -31.73
C PRO A 37 -21.45 -4.15 -33.21
N LEU A 38 -22.45 -4.97 -33.49
CA LEU A 38 -22.98 -5.23 -34.82
C LEU A 38 -24.50 -4.96 -34.81
N THR A 39 -24.96 -4.16 -35.76
CA THR A 39 -26.40 -3.94 -35.98
C THR A 39 -26.84 -4.68 -37.22
N ILE A 40 -27.77 -5.61 -37.04
CA ILE A 40 -28.45 -6.26 -38.14
C ILE A 40 -29.66 -5.39 -38.49
N ARG A 41 -29.64 -4.82 -39.68
CA ARG A 41 -30.66 -3.88 -40.15
C ARG A 41 -31.44 -4.47 -41.32
N GLY A 42 -32.74 -4.63 -41.14
CA GLY A 42 -33.67 -5.07 -42.17
C GLY A 42 -34.57 -3.93 -42.66
N GLU A 43 -34.84 -3.89 -43.96
CA GLU A 43 -35.74 -2.92 -44.62
C GLU A 43 -36.81 -3.67 -45.39
N TYR A 44 -38.06 -3.46 -45.00
CA TYR A 44 -39.20 -4.21 -45.53
C TYR A 44 -40.32 -3.28 -45.96
N THR A 45 -40.84 -3.48 -47.16
CA THR A 45 -41.98 -2.69 -47.69
C THR A 45 -43.32 -3.40 -47.49
N ARG A 46 -43.30 -4.73 -47.41
CA ARG A 46 -44.50 -5.54 -47.12
C ARG A 46 -44.82 -5.58 -45.63
N GLN A 47 -46.09 -5.81 -45.31
CA GLN A 47 -46.52 -6.06 -43.95
C GLN A 47 -45.99 -7.41 -43.46
N ILE A 48 -45.35 -7.41 -42.30
CA ILE A 48 -44.76 -8.61 -41.68
C ILE A 48 -45.72 -9.12 -40.62
N ALA A 49 -46.05 -10.41 -40.70
CA ALA A 49 -46.93 -11.11 -39.79
C ALA A 49 -46.17 -11.95 -38.76
N LEU A 50 -45.04 -12.56 -39.16
CA LEU A 50 -44.15 -13.35 -38.31
C LEU A 50 -42.70 -13.18 -38.76
N GLU A 51 -41.77 -13.39 -37.84
CA GLU A 51 -40.36 -13.13 -38.00
C GLU A 51 -39.51 -14.08 -37.15
N THR A 52 -38.44 -14.61 -37.75
CA THR A 52 -37.41 -15.37 -37.07
C THR A 52 -36.07 -15.00 -37.68
N LEU A 53 -35.18 -14.44 -36.87
CA LEU A 53 -33.81 -14.16 -37.27
C LEU A 53 -32.84 -15.06 -36.52
N THR A 54 -31.99 -15.75 -37.28
CA THR A 54 -30.94 -16.63 -36.76
C THR A 54 -29.58 -16.04 -37.10
N PHE A 55 -28.73 -15.87 -36.09
CA PHE A 55 -27.33 -15.52 -36.30
C PHE A 55 -26.47 -16.78 -36.17
N PRO A 56 -25.52 -17.05 -37.09
CA PRO A 56 -24.73 -18.28 -37.06
C PRO A 56 -23.82 -18.33 -35.82
N ASN A 57 -23.67 -19.52 -35.25
CA ASN A 57 -22.60 -19.80 -34.30
C ASN A 57 -21.31 -20.12 -35.05
N SER A 58 -20.16 -19.85 -34.43
CA SER A 58 -18.84 -20.15 -34.99
C SER A 58 -17.87 -20.60 -33.90
N GLU A 59 -16.79 -21.27 -34.29
CA GLU A 59 -15.66 -21.54 -33.40
C GLU A 59 -14.76 -20.30 -33.20
N ASP A 60 -14.84 -19.32 -34.11
CA ASP A 60 -13.99 -18.12 -34.12
C ASP A 60 -14.52 -16.97 -33.24
N TYR A 61 -15.82 -16.99 -32.93
CA TYR A 61 -16.46 -15.93 -32.14
C TYR A 61 -17.62 -16.43 -31.31
N ASP A 62 -17.85 -15.74 -30.20
CA ASP A 62 -19.11 -15.79 -29.47
C ASP A 62 -19.96 -14.57 -29.83
N TRP A 63 -21.28 -14.66 -29.62
CA TRP A 63 -22.17 -13.53 -29.80
C TRP A 63 -23.27 -13.50 -28.74
N MET A 64 -23.79 -12.30 -28.48
CA MET A 64 -24.98 -12.13 -27.64
C MET A 64 -25.82 -10.96 -28.14
N GLN A 65 -27.12 -11.01 -27.88
CA GLN A 65 -28.01 -9.88 -28.13
C GLN A 65 -27.86 -8.82 -27.02
N LEU A 66 -27.71 -7.57 -27.41
CA LEU A 66 -27.46 -6.44 -26.50
C LEU A 66 -28.75 -5.72 -26.08
N SER A 67 -29.70 -5.61 -27.00
CA SER A 67 -30.99 -4.97 -26.76
C SER A 67 -32.11 -5.77 -27.38
N ARG A 68 -33.34 -5.56 -26.93
CA ARG A 68 -34.53 -6.07 -27.62
C ARG A 68 -34.55 -5.58 -29.07
N ASP A 69 -35.16 -6.37 -29.93
CA ASP A 69 -35.35 -6.01 -31.33
C ASP A 69 -36.24 -4.78 -31.43
N GLN A 70 -35.90 -3.90 -32.35
CA GLN A 70 -36.65 -2.68 -32.61
C GLN A 70 -37.28 -2.74 -33.99
N TRP A 71 -38.54 -2.33 -34.04
CA TRP A 71 -39.31 -2.17 -35.27
C TRP A 71 -39.84 -0.75 -35.33
N ARG A 72 -39.56 -0.05 -36.44
CA ARG A 72 -40.09 1.30 -36.67
C ARG A 72 -40.39 1.52 -38.13
N ASN A 73 -41.27 2.47 -38.42
CA ASN A 73 -41.49 2.94 -39.79
C ASN A 73 -40.58 4.13 -40.03
N GLU A 74 -39.85 4.11 -41.14
CA GLU A 74 -39.02 5.21 -41.61
C GLU A 74 -39.43 5.61 -43.03
N GLU A 75 -39.29 6.88 -43.36
CA GLU A 75 -39.46 7.36 -44.73
C GLU A 75 -38.10 7.34 -45.44
N ILE A 76 -37.93 6.41 -46.37
CA ILE A 76 -36.67 6.20 -47.10
C ILE A 76 -36.97 6.37 -48.60
N ALA A 77 -36.31 7.33 -49.24
CA ALA A 77 -36.52 7.66 -50.65
C ALA A 77 -38.00 7.91 -51.02
N GLY A 78 -38.75 8.58 -50.15
CA GLY A 78 -40.18 8.92 -50.35
C GLY A 78 -41.15 7.75 -50.21
N ARG A 79 -40.72 6.63 -49.60
CA ARG A 79 -41.57 5.47 -49.29
C ARG A 79 -41.50 5.13 -47.81
N THR A 80 -42.63 4.76 -47.23
CA THR A 80 -42.68 4.21 -45.87
C THR A 80 -42.11 2.78 -45.87
N VAL A 81 -41.00 2.59 -45.17
CA VAL A 81 -40.31 1.31 -45.01
C VAL A 81 -40.37 0.90 -43.55
N ARG A 82 -40.69 -0.37 -43.30
CA ARG A 82 -40.62 -0.96 -41.97
C ARG A 82 -39.20 -1.44 -41.72
N VAL A 83 -38.56 -0.81 -40.74
CA VAL A 83 -37.16 -1.01 -40.36
C VAL A 83 -37.10 -1.91 -39.15
N PHE A 84 -36.31 -2.97 -39.27
CA PHE A 84 -35.92 -3.87 -38.19
C PHE A 84 -34.49 -3.59 -37.79
N GLU A 85 -34.23 -3.50 -36.49
CA GLU A 85 -32.88 -3.43 -35.94
C GLU A 85 -32.70 -4.40 -34.79
N ARG A 86 -31.72 -5.30 -34.93
CA ARG A 86 -31.21 -6.13 -33.85
C ARG A 86 -29.76 -5.75 -33.57
N ARG A 87 -29.47 -5.36 -32.32
CA ARG A 87 -28.12 -5.05 -31.85
C ARG A 87 -27.54 -6.26 -31.14
N ILE A 88 -26.40 -6.72 -31.64
CA ILE A 88 -25.64 -7.83 -31.04
C ILE A 88 -24.19 -7.40 -30.78
N GLY A 89 -23.55 -8.07 -29.82
CA GLY A 89 -22.12 -7.98 -29.56
C GLY A 89 -21.46 -9.25 -30.05
N ILE A 90 -20.41 -9.12 -30.85
CA ILE A 90 -19.55 -10.22 -31.31
C ILE A 90 -18.25 -10.18 -30.51
N PHE A 91 -17.76 -11.33 -30.07
CA PHE A 91 -16.53 -11.45 -29.27
C PHE A 91 -15.57 -12.39 -29.99
N PRO A 92 -14.57 -11.86 -30.71
CA PRO A 92 -13.58 -12.66 -31.40
C PRO A 92 -12.70 -13.43 -30.41
N ARG A 93 -12.51 -14.72 -30.64
CA ARG A 93 -11.70 -15.59 -29.77
C ARG A 93 -10.20 -15.51 -30.08
N HIS A 94 -9.85 -15.24 -31.34
CA HIS A 94 -8.48 -15.20 -31.82
C HIS A 94 -8.24 -13.99 -32.73
N ALA A 95 -6.96 -13.65 -32.90
CA ALA A 95 -6.53 -12.64 -33.85
C ALA A 95 -6.50 -13.21 -35.28
N GLY A 96 -6.67 -12.35 -36.29
CA GLY A 96 -6.66 -12.75 -37.69
C GLY A 96 -7.93 -12.38 -38.44
N ALA A 97 -8.19 -13.08 -39.55
CA ALA A 97 -9.40 -12.86 -40.34
C ALA A 97 -10.61 -13.46 -39.62
N LEU A 98 -11.66 -12.65 -39.44
CA LEU A 98 -12.92 -13.03 -38.82
C LEU A 98 -14.04 -12.85 -39.83
N THR A 99 -14.81 -13.90 -40.09
CA THR A 99 -15.96 -13.86 -41.00
C THR A 99 -17.26 -13.93 -40.20
N LEU A 100 -18.13 -12.94 -40.39
CA LEU A 100 -19.44 -12.82 -39.74
C LEU A 100 -20.54 -13.11 -40.76
N GLY A 101 -21.54 -13.90 -40.37
CA GLY A 101 -22.62 -14.32 -41.26
C GLY A 101 -22.24 -15.48 -42.19
N PRO A 102 -23.02 -15.74 -43.25
CA PRO A 102 -24.21 -14.99 -43.69
C PRO A 102 -25.34 -15.04 -42.65
N VAL A 103 -26.26 -14.09 -42.72
CA VAL A 103 -27.42 -14.01 -41.81
C VAL A 103 -28.70 -14.09 -42.62
N ALA A 104 -29.64 -14.93 -42.19
CA ALA A 104 -30.95 -15.05 -42.81
C ALA A 104 -32.04 -14.54 -41.86
N HIS A 105 -32.95 -13.74 -42.39
CA HIS A 105 -34.18 -13.33 -41.72
C HIS A 105 -35.36 -14.02 -42.40
N HIS A 106 -35.96 -14.98 -41.71
CA HIS A 106 -37.15 -15.69 -42.17
C HIS A 106 -38.39 -14.94 -41.73
N LEU A 107 -39.23 -14.57 -42.68
CA LEU A 107 -40.39 -13.74 -42.49
C LEU A 107 -41.63 -14.45 -43.04
N THR A 108 -42.78 -14.14 -42.46
CA THR A 108 -44.07 -14.35 -43.11
C THR A 108 -44.64 -12.98 -43.42
N VAL A 109 -44.82 -12.68 -44.70
CA VAL A 109 -45.36 -11.40 -45.16
C VAL A 109 -46.78 -11.56 -45.67
N VAL A 110 -47.54 -10.46 -45.67
CA VAL A 110 -48.87 -10.40 -46.30
C VAL A 110 -48.68 -10.02 -47.76
N GLY A 111 -49.03 -10.93 -48.66
CA GLY A 111 -48.99 -10.74 -50.11
C GLY A 111 -50.10 -9.82 -50.62
N SER A 112 -50.05 -9.47 -51.91
CA SER A 112 -51.06 -8.62 -52.56
C SER A 112 -52.46 -9.24 -52.61
N ASN A 113 -52.54 -10.57 -52.57
CA ASN A 113 -53.75 -11.37 -52.45
C ASN A 113 -54.29 -11.47 -51.00
N ASN A 114 -53.67 -10.76 -50.05
CA ASN A 114 -53.96 -10.82 -48.62
C ASN A 114 -53.71 -12.21 -47.98
N LEU A 115 -52.94 -13.09 -48.65
CA LEU A 115 -52.49 -14.37 -48.12
C LEU A 115 -51.11 -14.22 -47.46
N ARG A 116 -50.82 -15.12 -46.53
CA ARG A 116 -49.51 -15.20 -45.88
C ARG A 116 -48.54 -15.97 -46.75
N GLU A 117 -47.39 -15.37 -47.04
CA GLU A 117 -46.35 -15.94 -47.88
C GLU A 117 -45.02 -15.93 -47.13
N PRO A 118 -44.25 -17.03 -47.12
CA PRO A 118 -42.92 -17.05 -46.54
C PRO A 118 -41.95 -16.23 -47.40
N LEU A 119 -41.06 -15.49 -46.75
CA LEU A 119 -40.00 -14.71 -47.37
C LEU A 119 -38.72 -14.86 -46.57
N THR A 120 -37.63 -15.26 -47.22
CA THR A 120 -36.30 -15.23 -46.61
C THR A 120 -35.50 -14.10 -47.24
N VAL A 121 -34.92 -13.25 -46.40
CA VAL A 121 -34.02 -12.16 -46.82
C VAL A 121 -32.67 -12.38 -46.17
N GLU A 122 -31.61 -12.35 -46.96
CA GLU A 122 -30.27 -12.70 -46.51
C GLU A 122 -29.34 -11.48 -46.56
N ALA A 123 -28.45 -11.40 -45.58
CA ALA A 123 -27.30 -10.51 -45.59
C ALA A 123 -26.04 -11.32 -45.90
N PRO A 124 -25.20 -10.87 -46.84
CA PRO A 124 -23.95 -11.54 -47.15
C PRO A 124 -23.00 -11.52 -45.94
N SER A 125 -22.03 -12.45 -45.94
CA SER A 125 -21.00 -12.45 -44.92
C SER A 125 -20.07 -11.24 -45.06
N ILE A 126 -19.53 -10.79 -43.93
CA ILE A 126 -18.52 -9.73 -43.87
C ILE A 126 -17.26 -10.30 -43.23
N THR A 127 -16.12 -10.09 -43.87
CA THR A 127 -14.81 -10.43 -43.30
C THR A 127 -14.12 -9.17 -42.80
N LEU A 128 -13.59 -9.24 -41.58
CA LEU A 128 -12.83 -8.16 -40.94
C LEU A 128 -11.54 -8.71 -40.32
N THR A 129 -10.56 -7.84 -40.09
CA THR A 129 -9.29 -8.22 -39.48
C THR A 129 -9.28 -7.86 -38.00
N VAL A 130 -9.06 -8.86 -37.15
CA VAL A 130 -8.91 -8.74 -35.70
C VAL A 130 -7.43 -8.61 -35.35
N ALA A 131 -7.07 -7.53 -34.67
CA ALA A 131 -5.71 -7.29 -34.22
C ALA A 131 -5.30 -8.26 -33.09
N PRO A 132 -4.02 -8.64 -33.01
CA PRO A 132 -3.50 -9.42 -31.88
C PRO A 132 -3.51 -8.61 -30.59
N PHE A 133 -3.67 -9.32 -29.48
CA PHE A 133 -3.53 -8.74 -28.15
C PHE A 133 -2.05 -8.40 -27.89
N PRO A 134 -1.69 -7.16 -27.51
CA PRO A 134 -0.31 -6.68 -27.48
C PRO A 134 0.43 -7.05 -26.18
N ALA A 135 0.09 -8.17 -25.56
CA ALA A 135 0.76 -8.69 -24.38
C ALA A 135 0.79 -10.22 -24.39
N GLU A 136 1.82 -10.80 -23.76
CA GLU A 136 2.00 -12.24 -23.60
C GLU A 136 1.16 -12.80 -22.45
N SER A 137 -0.14 -12.53 -22.48
CA SER A 137 -1.10 -12.98 -21.47
C SER A 137 -2.43 -13.33 -22.11
N SER A 138 -3.35 -13.90 -21.32
CA SER A 138 -4.72 -14.12 -21.76
C SER A 138 -5.34 -12.79 -22.23
N PRO A 139 -5.87 -12.71 -23.47
CA PRO A 139 -6.46 -11.48 -23.99
C PRO A 139 -7.69 -11.06 -23.19
N LEU A 140 -7.65 -9.83 -22.64
CA LEU A 140 -8.76 -9.20 -21.95
C LEU A 140 -8.94 -7.79 -22.49
N ALA A 141 -10.05 -7.54 -23.17
CA ALA A 141 -10.43 -6.21 -23.61
C ALA A 141 -11.77 -5.83 -22.96
N ALA A 142 -11.83 -4.62 -22.42
CA ALA A 142 -12.99 -4.11 -21.72
C ALA A 142 -13.06 -2.59 -21.85
N ARG A 143 -14.24 -1.99 -21.68
CA ARG A 143 -14.37 -0.53 -21.54
C ARG A 143 -13.87 -0.04 -20.19
N SER A 144 -14.11 -0.84 -19.16
CA SER A 144 -13.65 -0.59 -17.80
C SER A 144 -13.34 -1.91 -17.11
N LEU A 145 -12.34 -1.87 -16.22
CA LEU A 145 -11.96 -2.98 -15.37
C LEU A 145 -11.76 -2.47 -13.95
N THR A 146 -12.48 -3.03 -12.99
CA THR A 146 -12.37 -2.69 -11.57
C THR A 146 -11.99 -3.91 -10.77
N VAL A 147 -11.04 -3.75 -9.84
CA VAL A 147 -10.61 -4.77 -8.89
C VAL A 147 -10.97 -4.30 -7.49
N GLU A 148 -11.82 -5.06 -6.82
CA GLU A 148 -12.13 -4.87 -5.40
C GLU A 148 -11.44 -6.00 -4.62
N ASP A 149 -10.69 -5.65 -3.58
CA ASP A 149 -9.93 -6.61 -2.76
C ASP A 149 -10.35 -6.47 -1.29
N GLU A 150 -10.88 -7.56 -0.75
CA GLU A 150 -11.38 -7.62 0.62
C GLU A 150 -10.64 -8.69 1.42
N LEU A 151 -10.25 -8.34 2.64
CA LEU A 151 -9.52 -9.20 3.55
C LEU A 151 -10.34 -9.42 4.82
N SER A 152 -10.45 -10.66 5.28
CA SER A 152 -11.22 -10.99 6.50
C SER A 152 -10.61 -10.44 7.79
N ALA A 153 -9.30 -10.18 7.78
CA ALA A 153 -8.55 -9.65 8.92
C ALA A 153 -7.36 -8.82 8.43
N LYS A 154 -6.73 -8.07 9.34
CA LYS A 154 -5.49 -7.34 9.05
C LYS A 154 -4.34 -8.36 8.92
N PRO A 155 -3.63 -8.44 7.77
CA PRO A 155 -2.59 -9.43 7.53
C PRO A 155 -1.42 -9.43 8.54
N GLY A 156 -1.11 -8.29 9.16
CA GLY A 156 -0.07 -8.15 10.19
C GLY A 156 -0.52 -8.44 11.62
N ALA A 157 -1.79 -8.80 11.83
CA ALA A 157 -2.37 -9.07 13.15
C ALA A 157 -2.91 -10.51 13.27
N LEU A 158 -2.50 -11.40 12.36
CA LEU A 158 -2.89 -12.80 12.40
C LEU A 158 -2.22 -13.50 13.59
N ARG A 159 -2.97 -14.36 14.27
CA ARG A 159 -2.42 -15.25 15.29
C ARG A 159 -1.90 -16.54 14.66
N ASP A 160 -1.01 -17.20 15.37
CA ASP A 160 -0.43 -18.49 14.96
C ASP A 160 -1.53 -19.50 14.60
N GLY A 161 -1.50 -19.99 13.36
CA GLY A 161 -2.46 -20.95 12.84
C GLY A 161 -3.77 -20.37 12.28
N GLU A 162 -3.98 -19.07 12.35
CA GLU A 162 -5.13 -18.41 11.71
C GLU A 162 -5.00 -18.38 10.19
N THR A 163 -6.16 -18.35 9.53
CA THR A 163 -6.29 -18.28 8.07
C THR A 163 -6.86 -16.92 7.70
N LEU A 164 -6.17 -16.22 6.80
CA LEU A 164 -6.68 -15.00 6.16
C LEU A 164 -7.52 -15.39 4.95
N VAL A 165 -8.78 -14.95 4.89
CA VAL A 165 -9.60 -15.06 3.69
C VAL A 165 -9.43 -13.80 2.86
N ARG A 166 -8.95 -13.96 1.63
CA ARG A 166 -8.84 -12.89 0.63
C ARG A 166 -9.91 -13.11 -0.44
N ARG A 167 -10.79 -12.13 -0.62
CA ARG A 167 -11.83 -12.13 -1.65
C ARG A 167 -11.57 -11.00 -2.63
N VAL A 168 -11.29 -11.36 -3.88
CA VAL A 168 -11.09 -10.42 -4.98
C VAL A 168 -12.28 -10.48 -5.92
N THR A 169 -12.90 -9.33 -6.17
CA THR A 169 -13.99 -9.19 -7.14
C THR A 169 -13.49 -8.38 -8.33
N LEU A 170 -13.44 -9.00 -9.51
CA LEU A 170 -13.07 -8.36 -10.76
C LEU A 170 -14.33 -8.09 -11.58
N LYS A 171 -14.58 -6.83 -11.92
CA LYS A 171 -15.72 -6.39 -12.74
C LYS A 171 -15.21 -5.85 -14.07
N ALA A 172 -15.64 -6.45 -15.18
CA ALA A 172 -15.26 -6.08 -16.53
C ALA A 172 -16.50 -5.70 -17.36
N ASP A 173 -16.47 -4.53 -17.98
CA ASP A 173 -17.53 -4.07 -18.87
C ASP A 173 -17.19 -4.36 -20.35
N GLY A 174 -18.04 -5.14 -21.01
CA GLY A 174 -17.88 -5.51 -22.42
C GLY A 174 -17.09 -6.81 -22.65
N ALA A 175 -16.98 -7.69 -21.65
CA ALA A 175 -16.32 -9.00 -21.78
C ALA A 175 -17.24 -10.13 -21.31
N LEU A 176 -17.20 -11.29 -21.97
CA LEU A 176 -17.96 -12.47 -21.56
C LEU A 176 -17.28 -13.21 -20.38
N PRO A 177 -18.04 -13.96 -19.55
CA PRO A 177 -17.51 -14.72 -18.41
C PRO A 177 -16.29 -15.58 -18.68
N HIS A 178 -16.24 -16.29 -19.82
CA HIS A 178 -15.12 -17.16 -20.18
C HIS A 178 -13.92 -16.41 -20.76
N LEU A 179 -14.09 -15.14 -21.15
CA LEU A 179 -13.00 -14.28 -21.63
C LEU A 179 -12.26 -13.56 -20.50
N LEU A 180 -12.80 -13.58 -19.27
CA LEU A 180 -12.08 -13.09 -18.11
C LEU A 180 -10.90 -14.04 -17.78
N PRO A 181 -9.78 -13.49 -17.28
CA PRO A 181 -8.61 -14.29 -16.95
C PRO A 181 -8.95 -15.37 -15.91
N PRO A 182 -8.24 -16.50 -15.93
CA PRO A 182 -8.38 -17.48 -14.86
C PRO A 182 -7.89 -16.90 -13.53
N ARG A 183 -8.37 -17.47 -12.43
CA ARG A 183 -7.93 -17.11 -11.08
C ARG A 183 -6.39 -17.20 -10.97
N PRO A 184 -5.71 -16.14 -10.53
CA PRO A 184 -4.26 -16.17 -10.38
C PRO A 184 -3.82 -17.15 -9.28
N SER A 185 -2.62 -17.70 -9.45
CA SER A 185 -2.00 -18.57 -8.45
C SER A 185 -1.35 -17.71 -7.35
N MET A 186 -1.93 -17.74 -6.15
CA MET A 186 -1.32 -17.17 -4.94
C MET A 186 -0.54 -18.28 -4.24
N ARG A 187 0.76 -18.39 -4.45
CA ARG A 187 1.59 -19.46 -3.86
C ARG A 187 2.94 -18.93 -3.46
N GLU A 188 3.34 -19.24 -2.23
CA GLU A 188 4.67 -18.93 -1.70
C GLU A 188 5.20 -20.12 -0.88
N PRO A 189 6.52 -20.32 -0.77
CA PRO A 189 7.09 -21.43 -0.01
C PRO A 189 6.60 -21.48 1.46
N TRP A 190 6.43 -20.32 2.07
CA TRP A 190 5.99 -20.11 3.45
C TRP A 190 4.46 -20.06 3.61
N LEU A 191 3.66 -20.15 2.54
CA LEU A 191 2.20 -19.97 2.57
C LEU A 191 1.46 -21.24 2.12
N ILE A 192 0.50 -21.69 2.92
CA ILE A 192 -0.50 -22.67 2.50
C ILE A 192 -1.67 -21.90 1.92
N THR A 193 -2.06 -22.21 0.68
CA THR A 193 -3.17 -21.56 0.00
C THR A 193 -4.18 -22.59 -0.46
N PHE A 194 -5.42 -22.43 -0.03
CA PHE A 194 -6.58 -23.11 -0.61
C PHE A 194 -7.42 -22.09 -1.35
N ALA A 195 -8.00 -22.47 -2.48
CA ALA A 195 -8.88 -21.60 -3.23
C ALA A 195 -10.28 -22.18 -3.27
N ALA A 196 -11.27 -21.33 -3.01
CA ALA A 196 -12.66 -21.70 -3.17
C ALA A 196 -13.02 -21.76 -4.67
N PRO A 197 -14.13 -22.43 -5.03
CA PRO A 197 -14.70 -22.33 -6.37
C PRO A 197 -14.96 -20.86 -6.74
N GLU A 198 -14.53 -20.46 -7.94
CA GLU A 198 -14.83 -19.12 -8.44
C GLU A 198 -16.29 -19.00 -8.85
N ARG A 199 -16.86 -17.79 -8.73
CA ARG A 199 -18.21 -17.48 -9.22
C ARG A 199 -18.10 -16.45 -10.33
N ARG A 200 -18.75 -16.72 -11.46
CA ARG A 200 -18.81 -15.83 -12.62
C ARG A 200 -20.26 -15.50 -12.91
N GLU A 201 -20.57 -14.22 -12.92
CA GLU A 201 -21.90 -13.68 -13.18
C GLU A 201 -21.84 -12.70 -14.35
N MET A 202 -22.89 -12.69 -15.17
CA MET A 202 -23.01 -11.79 -16.30
C MET A 202 -24.37 -11.11 -16.27
N GLN A 203 -24.35 -9.78 -16.34
CA GLN A 203 -25.53 -8.97 -16.51
C GLN A 203 -25.53 -8.38 -17.92
N PRO A 204 -26.51 -8.73 -18.78
CA PRO A 204 -26.60 -8.12 -20.10
C PRO A 204 -27.00 -6.64 -19.99
N THR A 205 -26.27 -5.76 -20.66
CA THR A 205 -26.61 -4.34 -20.78
C THR A 205 -26.65 -3.91 -22.26
N PRO A 206 -27.34 -2.81 -22.61
CA PRO A 206 -27.39 -2.31 -23.99
C PRO A 206 -26.01 -2.00 -24.61
N ASP A 207 -25.03 -1.70 -23.77
CA ASP A 207 -23.67 -1.37 -24.21
C ASP A 207 -22.76 -2.61 -24.21
N GLY A 208 -23.17 -3.73 -23.62
CA GLY A 208 -22.33 -4.94 -23.51
C GLY A 208 -22.60 -5.73 -22.23
N PRO A 209 -22.04 -6.94 -22.09
CA PRO A 209 -22.12 -7.67 -20.83
C PRO A 209 -21.31 -6.97 -19.73
N LEU A 210 -21.93 -6.73 -18.59
CA LEU A 210 -21.21 -6.45 -17.35
C LEU A 210 -20.94 -7.78 -16.66
N THR A 211 -19.68 -8.21 -16.65
CA THR A 211 -19.28 -9.49 -16.09
C THR A 211 -18.49 -9.29 -14.80
N THR A 212 -18.86 -10.08 -13.79
CA THR A 212 -18.21 -10.10 -12.48
C THR A 212 -17.65 -11.49 -12.22
N VAL A 213 -16.37 -11.59 -11.87
CA VAL A 213 -15.78 -12.81 -11.31
C VAL A 213 -15.34 -12.56 -9.89
N THR A 214 -15.68 -13.48 -8.99
CA THR A 214 -15.24 -13.47 -7.60
C THR A 214 -14.29 -14.63 -7.35
N TRP A 215 -13.09 -14.31 -6.89
CA TRP A 215 -12.07 -15.24 -6.45
C TRP A 215 -11.92 -15.18 -4.94
N GLU A 216 -11.80 -16.33 -4.30
CA GLU A 216 -11.57 -16.41 -2.86
C GLU A 216 -10.42 -17.38 -2.56
N TRP A 217 -9.50 -16.93 -1.72
CA TRP A 217 -8.39 -17.74 -1.21
C TRP A 217 -8.37 -17.74 0.31
N HIS A 218 -8.06 -18.90 0.86
CA HIS A 218 -7.80 -19.16 2.27
C HIS A 218 -6.28 -19.29 2.43
N LEU A 219 -5.67 -18.28 3.03
CA LEU A 219 -4.23 -18.06 3.08
C LEU A 219 -3.75 -18.28 4.53
N ARG A 220 -3.00 -19.36 4.76
CA ARG A 220 -2.45 -19.71 6.07
C ARG A 220 -0.93 -19.78 6.02
N PRO A 221 -0.19 -18.86 6.67
CA PRO A 221 1.27 -18.96 6.72
C PRO A 221 1.72 -20.21 7.49
N LYS A 222 2.81 -20.83 7.05
CA LYS A 222 3.39 -22.05 7.64
C LYS A 222 4.29 -21.74 8.83
N THR A 223 5.08 -20.68 8.70
CA THR A 223 6.05 -20.22 9.69
C THR A 223 5.55 -18.93 10.30
N GLY A 224 5.94 -18.63 11.55
CA GLY A 224 5.66 -17.36 12.24
C GLY A 224 6.41 -16.15 11.68
N GLU A 225 7.16 -16.34 10.59
CA GLU A 225 8.06 -15.35 10.02
C GLU A 225 7.30 -14.35 9.13
N PRO A 226 7.69 -13.07 9.12
CA PRO A 226 7.14 -12.11 8.17
C PRO A 226 7.39 -12.51 6.72
N GLY A 227 6.37 -12.40 5.88
CA GLY A 227 6.44 -12.71 4.45
C GLY A 227 5.57 -11.74 3.66
N VAL A 228 5.87 -11.58 2.36
CA VAL A 228 5.05 -10.74 1.47
C VAL A 228 4.51 -11.60 0.36
N LEU A 229 3.19 -11.66 0.24
CA LEU A 229 2.51 -12.19 -0.94
C LEU A 229 2.53 -11.09 -2.01
N PRO A 230 3.21 -11.28 -3.15
CA PRO A 230 3.38 -10.23 -4.15
C PRO A 230 2.05 -9.81 -4.79
N ALA A 231 2.06 -8.62 -5.37
CA ALA A 231 0.95 -8.14 -6.16
C ALA A 231 0.80 -8.96 -7.45
N VAL A 232 -0.44 -9.05 -7.96
CA VAL A 232 -0.73 -9.68 -9.25
C VAL A 232 -1.20 -8.61 -10.23
N ALA A 233 -0.46 -8.46 -11.32
CA ALA A 233 -0.81 -7.59 -12.43
C ALA A 233 -1.78 -8.31 -13.39
N ILE A 234 -2.86 -7.64 -13.75
CA ILE A 234 -3.84 -8.06 -14.75
C ILE A 234 -3.76 -7.08 -15.91
N PRO A 235 -2.97 -7.38 -16.96
CA PRO A 235 -2.96 -6.58 -18.17
C PRO A 235 -4.31 -6.68 -18.88
N TRP A 236 -4.83 -5.55 -19.33
CA TRP A 236 -6.07 -5.48 -20.08
C TRP A 236 -6.01 -4.33 -21.07
N PHE A 237 -6.80 -4.44 -22.13
CA PHE A 237 -6.93 -3.38 -23.10
C PHE A 237 -8.18 -2.56 -22.85
N ASP A 238 -7.98 -1.27 -22.61
CA ASP A 238 -9.06 -0.31 -22.51
C ASP A 238 -9.56 0.03 -23.91
N THR A 239 -10.74 -0.45 -24.26
CA THR A 239 -11.37 -0.24 -25.57
C THR A 239 -11.82 1.20 -25.79
N THR A 240 -11.98 1.98 -24.71
CA THR A 240 -12.36 3.40 -24.77
C THR A 240 -11.15 4.27 -25.09
N SER A 241 -10.04 4.09 -24.36
CA SER A 241 -8.81 4.85 -24.60
C SER A 241 -7.89 4.22 -25.66
N ARG A 242 -8.20 3.00 -26.09
CA ARG A 242 -7.43 2.18 -27.05
C ARG A 242 -5.98 1.97 -26.59
N GLN A 243 -5.79 1.76 -25.29
CA GLN A 243 -4.47 1.62 -24.66
C GLN A 243 -4.43 0.40 -23.74
N MET A 244 -3.24 -0.20 -23.65
CA MET A 244 -2.98 -1.20 -22.61
C MET A 244 -2.93 -0.55 -21.24
N ARG A 245 -3.64 -1.16 -20.30
CA ARG A 245 -3.66 -0.80 -18.89
C ARG A 245 -3.40 -2.04 -18.06
N THR A 246 -3.08 -1.81 -16.79
CA THR A 246 -2.85 -2.87 -15.83
C THR A 246 -3.72 -2.59 -14.62
N ALA A 247 -4.60 -3.53 -14.28
CA ALA A 247 -5.24 -3.56 -12.98
C ALA A 247 -4.39 -4.40 -12.04
N GLU A 248 -4.39 -4.08 -10.75
CA GLU A 248 -3.53 -4.75 -9.77
C GLU A 248 -4.36 -5.32 -8.64
N ILE A 249 -4.07 -6.57 -8.27
CA ILE A 249 -4.43 -7.16 -7.00
C ILE A 249 -3.27 -6.88 -6.04
N PRO A 250 -3.43 -6.03 -5.00
CA PRO A 250 -2.32 -5.52 -4.20
C PRO A 250 -1.46 -6.60 -3.53
N ALA A 251 -0.21 -6.27 -3.22
CA ALA A 251 0.62 -7.12 -2.37
C ALA A 251 0.08 -7.15 -0.93
N ILE A 252 0.29 -8.27 -0.23
CA ILE A 252 -0.10 -8.43 1.18
C ILE A 252 1.13 -8.78 2.03
N PRO A 253 1.52 -7.90 2.99
CA PRO A 253 2.51 -8.25 4.00
C PRO A 253 1.87 -9.07 5.11
N PHE A 254 2.29 -10.32 5.27
CA PHE A 254 1.94 -11.18 6.39
C PHE A 254 2.90 -10.93 7.56
N GLY A 255 2.35 -10.81 8.76
CA GLY A 255 3.10 -10.72 10.00
C GLY A 255 2.28 -11.26 11.16
N TYR A 256 2.93 -11.95 12.09
CA TYR A 256 2.27 -12.46 13.28
C TYR A 256 2.33 -11.43 14.42
N ALA A 257 1.23 -11.33 15.17
CA ALA A 257 1.18 -10.50 16.37
C ALA A 257 2.26 -10.91 17.39
N SER A 258 2.58 -12.21 17.47
CA SER A 258 3.63 -12.77 18.33
C SER A 258 5.02 -12.22 18.03
N PHE A 259 5.30 -11.80 16.79
CA PHE A 259 6.57 -11.18 16.42
C PHE A 259 6.70 -9.73 16.93
N HIS A 260 5.59 -8.99 17.00
CA HIS A 260 5.55 -7.65 17.61
C HIS A 260 5.82 -7.69 19.13
N ASP A 261 5.29 -8.71 19.82
CA ASP A 261 5.53 -8.90 21.24
C ASP A 261 7.00 -9.26 21.53
N ASN A 262 7.64 -10.04 20.64
CA ASN A 262 9.05 -10.40 20.76
C ASN A 262 10.01 -9.26 20.41
N ALA A 263 9.69 -8.42 19.42
CA ALA A 263 10.53 -7.28 19.02
C ALA A 263 10.55 -6.13 20.05
N THR A 264 9.49 -6.01 20.84
CA THR A 264 9.43 -5.03 21.95
C THR A 264 10.00 -5.55 23.26
N GLY A 265 10.41 -6.84 23.30
CA GLY A 265 11.25 -7.49 24.31
C GLY A 265 11.39 -6.73 25.62
N THR A 266 10.30 -6.60 26.38
CA THR A 266 10.33 -6.10 27.76
C THR A 266 10.74 -7.22 28.71
N GLU A 267 11.64 -8.13 28.31
CA GLU A 267 12.34 -8.99 29.25
C GLU A 267 13.33 -8.12 30.03
N ARG A 268 12.80 -7.39 31.01
CA ARG A 268 13.62 -6.82 32.07
C ARG A 268 14.20 -7.99 32.83
N LEU A 269 15.53 -8.14 32.78
CA LEU A 269 16.25 -9.06 33.65
C LEU A 269 15.69 -8.92 35.08
N PRO A 270 15.40 -10.04 35.77
CA PRO A 270 14.91 -10.01 37.14
C PRO A 270 15.79 -9.08 37.98
N ALA A 271 15.19 -8.22 38.81
CA ALA A 271 15.94 -7.22 39.58
C ALA A 271 17.10 -7.82 40.39
N GLY A 272 16.97 -9.07 40.86
CA GLY A 272 18.04 -9.81 41.52
C GLY A 272 19.23 -10.17 40.61
N GLN A 273 18.99 -10.45 39.33
CA GLN A 273 20.06 -10.73 38.36
C GLN A 273 20.79 -9.45 37.92
N VAL A 274 20.07 -8.33 37.80
CA VAL A 274 20.71 -7.02 37.55
C VAL A 274 21.60 -6.62 38.73
N GLY A 275 21.11 -6.82 39.97
CA GLY A 275 21.91 -6.61 41.17
C GLY A 275 23.16 -7.48 41.22
N ALA A 276 23.03 -8.78 40.91
CA ALA A 276 24.15 -9.71 40.87
C ALA A 276 25.17 -9.36 39.77
N ALA A 277 24.71 -8.96 38.58
CA ALA A 277 25.58 -8.56 37.48
C ALA A 277 26.39 -7.29 37.81
N LEU A 278 25.74 -6.29 38.41
CA LEU A 278 26.41 -5.07 38.87
C LEU A 278 27.42 -5.38 39.99
N LEU A 279 27.09 -6.29 40.91
CA LEU A 279 28.00 -6.69 41.98
C LEU A 279 29.22 -7.43 41.42
N ALA A 280 29.03 -8.33 40.46
CA ALA A 280 30.10 -9.06 39.78
C ALA A 280 31.04 -8.14 38.99
N LEU A 281 30.49 -7.13 38.32
CA LEU A 281 31.29 -6.09 37.67
C LEU A 281 32.09 -5.26 38.67
N ALA A 282 31.47 -4.83 39.76
CA ALA A 282 32.14 -4.04 40.80
C ALA A 282 33.27 -4.83 41.48
N THR A 283 33.04 -6.10 41.82
CA THR A 283 34.08 -6.98 42.40
C THR A 283 35.20 -7.26 41.40
N GLY A 284 34.88 -7.49 40.13
CA GLY A 284 35.87 -7.68 39.08
C GLY A 284 36.77 -6.45 38.88
N VAL A 285 36.17 -5.25 38.78
CA VAL A 285 36.91 -3.99 38.62
C VAL A 285 37.78 -3.69 39.84
N THR A 286 37.25 -3.88 41.05
CA THR A 286 38.02 -3.61 42.29
C THR A 286 39.18 -4.58 42.46
N ALA A 287 38.97 -5.88 42.19
CA ALA A 287 40.05 -6.87 42.22
C ALA A 287 41.12 -6.58 41.16
N GLY A 288 40.70 -6.21 39.93
CA GLY A 288 41.62 -5.83 38.85
C GLY A 288 42.47 -4.61 39.21
N LEU A 289 41.86 -3.57 39.78
CA LEU A 289 42.57 -2.37 40.23
C LEU A 289 43.52 -2.66 41.41
N ALA A 290 43.13 -3.53 42.34
CA ALA A 290 43.99 -3.92 43.46
C ALA A 290 45.24 -4.68 43.00
N LEU A 291 45.07 -5.62 42.05
CA LEU A 291 46.18 -6.35 41.44
C LEU A 291 47.09 -5.42 40.63
N ALA A 292 46.51 -4.53 39.82
CA ALA A 292 47.27 -3.52 39.09
C ALA A 292 48.09 -2.63 40.04
N PHE A 293 47.52 -2.22 41.17
CA PHE A 293 48.23 -1.43 42.17
C PHE A 293 49.34 -2.20 42.89
N ALA A 294 49.12 -3.49 43.21
CA ALA A 294 50.12 -4.35 43.84
C ALA A 294 51.36 -4.55 42.96
N GLY A 295 51.19 -4.64 41.64
CA GLY A 295 52.28 -4.81 40.67
C GLY A 295 53.13 -3.56 40.38
N LEU A 296 52.78 -2.38 40.91
CA LEU A 296 53.53 -1.15 40.64
C LEU A 296 54.82 -1.03 41.46
N SER A 297 55.83 -0.37 40.87
CA SER A 297 57.10 -0.05 41.54
C SER A 297 56.90 0.94 42.71
N PRO A 298 57.80 0.95 43.71
CA PRO A 298 57.67 1.80 44.90
C PRO A 298 57.51 3.30 44.58
N ARG A 299 58.18 3.78 43.52
CA ARG A 299 58.08 5.18 43.05
C ARG A 299 56.68 5.49 42.51
N ARG A 300 56.12 4.63 41.63
CA ARG A 300 54.75 4.81 41.09
C ARG A 300 53.67 4.67 42.16
N LYS A 301 53.84 3.76 43.13
CA LYS A 301 52.95 3.65 44.30
C LYS A 301 52.93 4.94 45.12
N ALA A 302 54.08 5.60 45.28
CA ALA A 302 54.17 6.88 45.98
C ALA A 302 53.49 8.02 45.21
N ASP A 303 53.62 8.06 43.89
CA ASP A 303 52.97 9.08 43.05
C ASP A 303 51.45 8.92 43.00
N ILE A 304 50.94 7.69 42.90
CA ILE A 304 49.50 7.41 43.01
C ILE A 304 48.99 7.75 44.42
N ARG A 305 49.76 7.43 45.47
CA ARG A 305 49.39 7.81 46.85
C ARG A 305 49.31 9.33 47.00
N ARG A 306 50.24 10.09 46.42
CA ARG A 306 50.20 11.55 46.37
C ARG A 306 49.01 12.08 45.57
N PHE A 307 48.69 11.45 44.45
CA PHE A 307 47.53 11.80 43.63
C PHE A 307 46.19 11.52 44.33
N VAL A 308 46.05 10.36 44.98
CA VAL A 308 44.89 10.02 45.81
C VAL A 308 44.80 10.93 47.04
N GLN A 309 45.93 11.32 47.63
CA GLN A 309 45.96 12.33 48.70
C GLN A 309 45.52 13.71 48.21
N ARG A 310 45.87 14.12 46.98
CA ARG A 310 45.32 15.33 46.32
C ARG A 310 43.80 15.22 46.13
N LEU A 311 43.30 14.06 45.67
CA LEU A 311 41.87 13.81 45.47
C LEU A 311 41.06 13.76 46.79
N ARG A 312 41.62 13.18 47.87
CA ARG A 312 40.99 13.19 49.20
C ARG A 312 40.80 14.60 49.76
N PHE A 313 41.53 15.60 49.24
CA PHE A 313 41.43 17.00 49.67
C PHE A 313 40.49 17.86 48.80
N LEU A 314 40.05 17.35 47.65
CA LEU A 314 38.91 17.91 46.91
C LEU A 314 37.59 17.73 47.68
N ILE A 315 37.58 16.92 48.74
CA ILE A 315 36.53 16.87 49.76
C ILE A 315 36.91 17.87 50.87
N PRO A 316 36.31 19.08 50.91
CA PRO A 316 36.71 20.13 51.85
C PRO A 316 36.51 19.71 53.31
N PRO A 317 37.42 20.05 54.26
CA PRO A 317 37.20 19.88 55.69
C PRO A 317 36.24 20.97 56.21
N ARG A 318 35.10 21.15 55.53
CA ARG A 318 34.05 22.11 55.87
C ARG A 318 33.61 21.95 57.32
N ARG A 319 33.64 20.70 57.83
CA ARG A 319 33.33 20.37 59.23
C ARG A 319 34.30 20.96 60.26
N ALA A 320 35.56 21.25 59.91
CA ALA A 320 36.51 21.86 60.84
C ALA A 320 36.24 23.36 60.98
N LEU A 321 36.08 24.07 59.86
CA LEU A 321 35.73 25.50 59.85
C LEU A 321 34.33 25.76 60.43
N LEU A 322 33.35 24.90 60.15
CA LEU A 322 32.02 25.01 60.76
C LEU A 322 32.03 24.80 62.28
N ARG A 323 32.93 23.95 62.81
CA ARG A 323 33.08 23.76 64.26
C ARG A 323 33.60 25.02 64.95
N VAL A 324 34.60 25.67 64.35
CA VAL A 324 35.15 26.93 64.90
C VAL A 324 34.18 28.10 64.70
N ALA A 325 33.44 28.13 63.59
CA ALA A 325 32.39 29.12 63.38
C ALA A 325 31.27 29.02 64.45
N ALA A 326 30.96 27.81 64.91
CA ALA A 326 29.94 27.58 65.93
C ALA A 326 30.33 28.14 67.31
N THR A 327 31.61 28.38 67.59
CA THR A 327 32.05 28.97 68.88
C THR A 327 31.96 30.49 68.90
N GLY A 328 31.65 31.14 67.78
CA GLY A 328 31.49 32.61 67.70
C GLY A 328 32.80 33.41 67.75
N ASP A 329 33.95 32.75 67.96
CA ASP A 329 35.26 33.42 67.97
C ASP A 329 35.76 33.65 66.53
N LEU A 330 35.56 34.88 66.05
CA LEU A 330 36.00 35.32 64.73
C LEU A 330 37.53 35.23 64.56
N SER A 331 38.30 35.45 65.62
CA SER A 331 39.77 35.38 65.58
C SER A 331 40.24 33.93 65.41
N ALA A 332 39.60 32.98 66.09
CA ALA A 332 39.87 31.56 65.92
C ALA A 332 39.48 31.08 64.52
N LEU A 333 38.32 31.53 64.01
CA LEU A 333 37.87 31.21 62.66
C LEU A 333 38.86 31.74 61.62
N ARG A 334 39.41 32.94 61.82
CA ARG A 334 40.42 33.52 60.93
C ARG A 334 41.74 32.73 60.93
N ARG A 335 42.21 32.29 62.09
CA ARG A 335 43.42 31.45 62.19
C ARG A 335 43.24 30.10 61.47
N GLU A 336 42.09 29.47 61.64
CA GLU A 336 41.80 28.17 61.00
C GLU A 336 41.62 28.32 59.48
N ALA A 337 40.95 29.38 59.03
CA ALA A 337 40.84 29.74 57.62
C ALA A 337 42.22 29.93 56.99
N GLU A 338 43.15 30.59 57.69
CA GLU A 338 44.49 30.80 57.16
C GLU A 338 45.34 29.53 57.12
N ARG A 339 45.19 28.62 58.09
CA ARG A 339 45.82 27.29 58.00
C ARG A 339 45.32 26.51 56.79
N TYR A 340 44.01 26.55 56.52
CA TYR A 340 43.42 25.94 55.33
C TYR A 340 43.98 26.56 54.04
N LEU A 341 44.02 27.89 53.94
CA LEU A 341 44.49 28.60 52.74
C LEU A 341 46.00 28.49 52.52
N ARG A 342 46.84 28.50 53.57
CA ARG A 342 48.28 28.24 53.47
C ARG A 342 48.54 26.85 52.90
N ARG A 343 47.89 25.82 53.45
CA ARG A 343 48.02 24.44 52.98
C ARG A 343 47.51 24.26 51.55
N ARG A 344 46.49 25.03 51.13
CA ARG A 344 46.00 25.07 49.75
C ARG A 344 47.05 25.65 48.79
N ARG A 345 47.75 26.72 49.19
CA ARG A 345 48.89 27.29 48.44
C ARG A 345 50.05 26.31 48.32
N ASP A 346 50.42 25.61 49.40
CA ASP A 346 51.50 24.61 49.37
C ASP A 346 51.21 23.45 48.40
N LEU A 347 49.94 23.18 48.13
CA LEU A 347 49.48 22.14 47.19
C LEU A 347 49.35 22.64 45.75
N GLY A 348 49.67 23.91 45.46
CA GLY A 348 49.58 24.52 44.13
C GLY A 348 48.14 24.78 43.64
N LEU A 349 47.16 24.80 44.56
CA LEU A 349 45.76 25.09 44.22
C LEU A 349 45.52 26.61 44.24
N SER A 350 44.60 27.09 43.40
CA SER A 350 44.28 28.53 43.30
C SER A 350 43.72 29.07 44.61
N VAL A 351 44.24 30.23 45.04
CA VAL A 351 43.79 31.04 46.17
C VAL A 351 43.81 32.49 45.68
N THR A 352 42.65 33.14 45.72
CA THR A 352 42.42 34.52 45.23
C THR A 352 42.88 35.59 46.21
N GLY A 353 43.10 35.25 47.48
CA GLY A 353 43.48 36.17 48.56
C GLY A 353 42.30 36.98 49.12
N ARG A 354 41.09 36.82 48.57
CA ARG A 354 39.87 37.50 49.02
C ARG A 354 38.98 36.62 49.89
N GLU A 355 39.36 35.37 50.11
CA GLU A 355 38.57 34.37 50.84
C GLU A 355 38.30 34.76 52.30
N THR A 356 39.19 35.54 52.92
CA THR A 356 39.04 36.02 54.31
C THR A 356 38.57 37.47 54.41
N ALA A 357 38.29 38.16 53.30
CA ALA A 357 37.99 39.60 53.31
C ALA A 357 36.81 39.97 54.23
N LEU A 358 35.77 39.13 54.28
CA LEU A 358 34.63 39.33 55.18
C LEU A 358 34.99 39.16 56.66
N LEU A 359 35.90 38.22 56.99
CA LEU A 359 36.41 38.07 58.36
C LEU A 359 37.33 39.23 58.73
N ASP A 360 38.17 39.67 57.80
CA ASP A 360 39.13 40.74 58.03
C ASP A 360 38.41 42.09 58.25
N ALA A 361 37.34 42.36 57.50
CA ALA A 361 36.47 43.52 57.74
C ALA A 361 35.78 43.47 59.11
N ALA A 362 35.30 42.31 59.54
CA ALA A 362 34.66 42.16 60.85
C ALA A 362 35.64 42.26 62.03
N LEU A 363 36.92 41.92 61.83
CA LEU A 363 37.94 41.91 62.89
C LEU A 363 38.73 43.22 63.00
N TYR A 364 38.97 43.93 61.89
CA TYR A 364 39.94 45.02 61.83
C TYR A 364 39.37 46.37 61.37
N ASP A 365 38.10 46.45 60.97
CA ASP A 365 37.50 47.72 60.55
C ASP A 365 37.13 48.61 61.76
N ARG A 366 37.02 49.92 61.55
CA ARG A 366 36.77 50.91 62.60
C ARG A 366 35.45 50.61 63.35
N PRO A 367 35.43 50.72 64.69
CA PRO A 367 34.23 50.44 65.48
C PRO A 367 33.09 51.38 65.05
N GLY A 368 32.02 50.81 64.48
CA GLY A 368 30.84 51.53 64.01
C GLY A 368 30.44 51.30 62.54
N HIS A 369 31.25 50.62 61.73
CA HIS A 369 30.93 50.31 60.31
C HIS A 369 30.92 48.81 59.96
N ALA A 370 31.19 47.92 60.91
CA ALA A 370 31.20 46.49 60.64
C ALA A 370 29.77 45.92 60.50
N PRO A 371 29.40 45.32 59.35
CA PRO A 371 28.11 44.65 59.22
C PRO A 371 28.02 43.43 60.15
N PRO A 372 26.83 43.08 60.68
CA PRO A 372 26.65 41.87 61.46
C PRO A 372 27.02 40.65 60.62
N LEU A 373 28.11 39.98 60.99
CA LEU A 373 28.64 38.83 60.28
C LEU A 373 28.16 37.54 60.96
N ASP A 374 27.43 36.68 60.25
CA ASP A 374 27.22 35.30 60.67
C ASP A 374 28.51 34.48 60.44
N PRO A 375 29.15 33.94 61.49
CA PRO A 375 30.36 33.13 61.35
C PRO A 375 30.18 31.92 60.42
N LYS A 376 28.98 31.33 60.34
CA LYS A 376 28.71 30.20 59.43
C LYS A 376 28.63 30.63 57.97
N ALA A 377 28.06 31.80 57.70
CA ALA A 377 28.05 32.40 56.36
C ALA A 377 29.47 32.72 55.87
N ALA A 378 30.35 33.16 56.77
CA ALA A 378 31.76 33.44 56.46
C ALA A 378 32.53 32.19 55.99
N VAL A 379 32.23 31.00 56.53
CA VAL A 379 32.79 29.72 56.06
C VAL A 379 32.43 29.46 54.58
N GLY A 380 31.23 29.83 54.15
CA GLY A 380 30.80 29.70 52.76
C GLY A 380 31.61 30.57 51.79
N ALA A 381 32.07 31.76 52.22
CA ALA A 381 32.94 32.62 51.43
C ALA A 381 34.36 32.04 51.28
N ILE A 382 34.89 31.39 52.33
CA ILE A 382 36.22 30.75 52.30
C ILE A 382 36.30 29.59 51.28
N PHE A 383 35.16 28.95 50.98
CA PHE A 383 35.09 27.85 50.00
C PHE A 383 34.69 28.29 48.58
N ARG A 384 34.40 29.58 48.36
CA ARG A 384 34.13 30.12 47.01
C ARG A 384 35.45 30.37 46.28
N HIS A 385 36.02 29.29 45.77
CA HIS A 385 37.17 29.33 44.86
C HIS A 385 36.64 29.53 43.45
N ARG A 386 36.55 30.78 42.99
CA ARG A 386 36.31 31.08 41.58
C ARG A 386 37.63 31.29 40.86
#